data_AF-A0A496ZZC9-F1
#
_entry.id   AF-A0A496ZZC9-F1
#
_cell.length_a   1.000
_cell.length_b   1.000
_cell.length_c   1.000
_cell.angle_alpha   90.00
_cell.angle_beta   90.00
_cell.angle_gamma   90.00
#
_symmetry.space_group_name_H-M   'P 1'
#
loop_
_entity.id
_entity.type
_entity.pdbx_description
1 polymer ?
#
loop_
_entity_poly.entity_id
_entity_poly.type
_entity_poly.pdbx_seq_one_letter_code
_entity_poly.pdbx_strand_id
1 'polypeptide(L)'
;MLFAGLRISEVCELRVDDVEINERSGKVVVRLGKGGKYREVPLNADARRAVREWLEVRPATAGERLFVGQHGQPLGDTGVRGAVEKYASRAGLEGVTPHTLRHTFGKNLVDAGVSLDRVAALLGHESLETTRLYTTPSEADLAEAVGRIGFEDESAGRRGQD
;
A
#
# COMPACT_ATOMS: atom_id res chain seq x y z
N MET A 1 -2.04 -5.85 2.79
CA MET A 1 -1.57 -5.78 1.38
C MET A 1 -2.11 -4.54 0.67
N LEU A 2 -3.44 -4.35 0.57
CA LEU A 2 -4.06 -3.22 -0.13
C LEU A 2 -3.69 -1.83 0.42
N PHE A 3 -3.50 -1.69 1.74
CA PHE A 3 -3.22 -0.38 2.38
C PHE A 3 -1.78 -0.20 2.87
N ALA A 4 -0.92 -1.21 2.70
CA ALA A 4 0.47 -1.16 3.18
C ALA A 4 1.46 -1.72 2.15
N GLY A 5 0.99 -2.08 0.94
CA GLY A 5 1.83 -2.59 -0.14
C GLY A 5 2.62 -3.85 0.17
N LEU A 6 2.42 -4.56 1.27
CA LEU A 6 3.25 -5.72 1.65
C LEU A 6 3.17 -6.86 0.61
N ARG A 7 4.28 -7.57 0.40
CA ARG A 7 4.32 -8.83 -0.37
C ARG A 7 3.66 -9.95 0.44
N ILE A 8 3.22 -11.01 -0.25
CA ILE A 8 2.63 -12.17 0.43
C ILE A 8 3.62 -12.84 1.40
N SER A 9 4.89 -12.98 1.02
CA SER A 9 5.93 -13.52 1.90
C SER A 9 6.13 -12.65 3.15
N GLU A 10 6.14 -11.32 2.99
CA GLU A 10 6.24 -10.37 4.09
C GLU A 10 5.03 -10.47 5.03
N VAL A 11 3.82 -10.67 4.49
CA VAL A 11 2.60 -10.91 5.28
C VAL A 11 2.68 -12.22 6.07
N CYS A 12 3.16 -13.31 5.46
CA CYS A 12 3.29 -14.61 6.13
C CYS A 12 4.31 -14.57 7.27
N GLU A 13 5.35 -13.76 7.13
CA GLU A 13 6.43 -13.64 8.12
C GLU A 13 6.17 -12.60 9.21
N LEU A 14 5.18 -11.73 9.01
CA LEU A 14 4.91 -10.60 9.89
C LEU A 14 4.59 -11.05 11.31
N ARG A 15 5.19 -10.39 12.30
CA ARG A 15 4.97 -10.67 13.72
C ARG A 15 4.05 -9.64 14.37
N VAL A 16 3.53 -9.97 15.54
CA VAL A 16 2.68 -9.04 16.32
C VAL A 16 3.47 -7.80 16.73
N ASP A 17 4.74 -7.97 17.12
CA ASP A 17 5.65 -6.88 17.52
C ASP A 17 6.18 -6.06 16.33
N ASP A 18 5.88 -6.46 15.08
CA ASP A 18 6.15 -5.64 13.89
C ASP A 18 5.09 -4.56 13.66
N VAL A 19 3.98 -4.57 14.41
CA VAL A 19 2.89 -3.63 14.22
C VAL A 19 2.74 -2.71 15.41
N GLU A 20 2.99 -1.43 15.17
CA GLU A 20 2.80 -0.36 16.14
C GLU A 20 1.55 0.42 15.78
N ILE A 21 0.58 0.50 16.70
CA ILE A 21 -0.66 1.23 16.48
C ILE A 21 -0.95 2.11 17.69
N ASN A 22 -0.97 3.42 17.47
CA ASN A 22 -1.41 4.44 18.40
C ASN A 22 -2.76 5.01 17.95
N GLU A 23 -3.36 5.92 18.73
CA GLU A 23 -4.66 6.52 18.39
C GLU A 23 -4.63 7.21 17.01
N ARG A 24 -3.60 8.02 16.75
CA ARG A 24 -3.49 8.89 15.56
C ARG A 24 -2.51 8.39 14.49
N SER A 25 -1.64 7.45 14.83
CA SER A 25 -0.59 6.95 13.92
C SER A 25 -0.42 5.44 14.06
N GLY A 26 0.25 4.84 13.10
CA GLY A 26 0.66 3.45 13.18
C GLY A 26 1.57 3.10 12.01
N LYS A 27 2.35 2.03 12.18
CA LYS A 27 3.26 1.53 11.17
C LYS A 27 3.38 0.02 11.26
N VAL A 28 3.82 -0.56 10.16
CA VAL A 28 4.28 -1.94 10.10
C VAL A 28 5.76 -1.98 9.74
N VAL A 29 6.52 -2.78 10.46
CA VAL A 29 7.96 -2.99 10.26
C VAL A 29 8.15 -4.25 9.42
N VAL A 30 8.79 -4.12 8.27
CA VAL A 30 9.15 -5.26 7.42
C VAL A 30 10.62 -5.58 7.65
N ARG A 31 10.90 -6.64 8.43
CA ARG A 31 12.27 -7.04 8.80
C ARG A 31 13.03 -7.75 7.67
N LEU A 32 12.35 -8.61 6.92
CA LEU A 32 12.93 -9.50 5.90
C LEU A 32 12.26 -9.27 4.54
N GLY A 33 12.49 -8.10 3.93
CA GLY A 33 12.13 -7.85 2.53
C GLY A 33 13.00 -8.65 1.55
N LYS A 34 12.64 -8.67 0.26
CA LYS A 34 13.54 -9.14 -0.81
C LYS A 34 14.88 -8.39 -0.70
N GLY A 35 16.00 -9.10 -0.65
CA GLY A 35 17.34 -8.53 -0.44
C GLY A 35 17.68 -8.18 1.01
N GLY A 36 16.87 -8.59 2.00
CA GLY A 36 17.15 -8.37 3.43
C GLY A 36 16.92 -6.93 3.91
N LYS A 37 16.19 -6.12 3.14
CA LYS A 37 16.02 -4.70 3.44
C LYS A 37 14.89 -4.47 4.44
N TYR A 38 15.27 -3.84 5.55
CA TYR A 38 14.37 -3.26 6.53
C TYR A 38 13.61 -2.08 5.93
N ARG A 39 12.30 -2.00 6.17
CA ARG A 39 11.53 -0.77 5.93
C ARG A 39 10.34 -0.64 6.86
N GLU A 40 9.93 0.59 7.11
CA GLU A 40 8.70 0.90 7.83
C GLU A 40 7.65 1.40 6.83
N VAL A 41 6.41 0.90 6.96
CA VAL A 41 5.29 1.36 6.16
C VAL A 41 4.23 1.98 7.07
N PRO A 42 3.95 3.29 6.95
CA PRO A 42 2.86 3.93 7.69
C PRO A 42 1.51 3.29 7.38
N LEU A 43 0.68 3.13 8.40
CA LEU A 43 -0.67 2.58 8.29
C LEU A 43 -1.70 3.70 8.32
N ASN A 44 -2.57 3.76 7.31
CA ASN A 44 -3.73 4.65 7.31
C ASN A 44 -4.79 4.21 8.35
N ALA A 45 -5.85 5.01 8.52
CA ALA A 45 -6.88 4.74 9.52
C ALA A 45 -7.57 3.38 9.33
N ASP A 46 -7.87 3.00 8.08
CA ASP A 46 -8.51 1.73 7.77
C ASP A 46 -7.63 0.52 8.08
N ALA A 47 -6.35 0.58 7.72
CA ALA A 47 -5.40 -0.49 8.05
C ALA A 47 -5.23 -0.65 9.56
N ARG A 48 -5.13 0.45 10.31
CA ARG A 48 -5.04 0.42 11.77
C ARG A 48 -6.29 -0.20 12.38
N ARG A 49 -7.49 0.20 11.92
CA ARG A 49 -8.76 -0.36 12.38
C ARG A 49 -8.83 -1.86 12.12
N ALA A 50 -8.57 -2.30 10.89
CA ALA A 50 -8.62 -3.72 10.52
C ALA A 50 -7.63 -4.58 11.34
N VAL A 51 -6.42 -4.07 11.61
CA VAL A 51 -5.45 -4.81 12.44
C VAL A 51 -5.90 -4.86 13.90
N ARG A 52 -6.45 -3.78 14.48
CA ARG A 52 -6.99 -3.81 15.84
C ARG A 52 -8.13 -4.83 15.97
N GLU A 53 -9.11 -4.78 15.08
CA GLU A 53 -10.23 -5.74 15.05
C GLU A 53 -9.72 -7.18 14.93
N TRP A 54 -8.68 -7.42 14.10
CA TRP A 54 -8.04 -8.73 14.04
C TRP A 54 -7.40 -9.14 15.36
N LEU A 55 -6.66 -8.25 16.03
CA LEU A 55 -5.98 -8.57 17.28
C LEU A 55 -6.96 -8.93 18.41
N GLU A 56 -8.18 -8.41 18.38
CA GLU A 56 -9.24 -8.76 19.36
C GLU A 56 -9.75 -10.20 19.19
N VAL A 57 -9.80 -10.70 17.95
CA VAL A 57 -10.32 -12.04 17.63
C VAL A 57 -9.24 -13.07 17.28
N ARG A 58 -7.98 -12.63 17.17
CA ARG A 58 -6.84 -13.48 16.84
C ARG A 58 -6.72 -14.58 17.91
N PRO A 59 -6.66 -15.87 17.52
CA PRO A 59 -6.42 -16.95 18.46
C PRO A 59 -5.20 -16.69 19.34
N ALA A 60 -5.29 -17.01 20.63
CA ALA A 60 -4.14 -17.03 21.51
C ALA A 60 -3.21 -18.19 21.09
N THR A 61 -1.95 -17.88 20.81
CA THR A 61 -0.95 -18.87 20.35
C THR A 61 0.37 -18.60 21.05
N ALA A 62 1.21 -19.64 21.18
CA ALA A 62 2.58 -19.49 21.68
C ALA A 62 3.52 -18.82 20.65
N GLY A 63 3.06 -18.62 19.41
CA GLY A 63 3.86 -18.07 18.32
C GLY A 63 3.64 -16.57 18.10
N GLU A 64 4.66 -15.91 17.57
CA GLU A 64 4.70 -14.45 17.40
C GLU A 64 4.04 -13.96 16.10
N ARG A 65 3.60 -14.86 15.22
CA ARG A 65 3.09 -14.51 13.89
C ARG A 65 1.79 -13.73 13.96
N LEU A 66 1.70 -12.60 13.27
CA LEU A 66 0.51 -11.75 13.29
C LEU A 66 -0.71 -12.48 12.73
N PHE A 67 -0.55 -13.14 11.59
CA PHE A 67 -1.63 -13.84 10.90
C PHE A 67 -1.53 -15.34 11.12
N VAL A 68 -2.59 -15.92 11.70
CA VAL A 68 -2.69 -17.34 12.04
C VAL A 68 -4.03 -17.90 11.56
N GLY A 69 -4.05 -19.20 11.26
CA GLY A 69 -5.28 -19.93 10.95
C GLY A 69 -6.11 -20.21 12.20
N GLN A 70 -7.26 -20.85 12.01
CA GLN A 70 -8.22 -21.15 13.09
C GLN A 70 -7.62 -22.00 14.23
N HIS A 71 -6.66 -22.87 13.92
CA HIS A 71 -5.96 -23.71 14.89
C HIS A 71 -4.66 -23.08 15.42
N GLY A 72 -4.48 -21.77 15.25
CA GLY A 72 -3.34 -21.02 15.76
C GLY A 72 -2.02 -21.21 15.00
N GLN A 73 -2.02 -21.99 13.93
CA GLN A 73 -0.84 -22.17 13.08
C GLN A 73 -0.60 -20.93 12.20
N PRO A 74 0.66 -20.50 11.97
CA PRO A 74 0.96 -19.39 11.07
C PRO A 74 0.33 -19.58 9.68
N LEU A 75 -0.19 -18.50 9.09
CA LEU A 75 -0.67 -18.55 7.71
C LEU A 75 0.52 -18.51 6.74
N GLY A 76 0.61 -19.55 5.90
CA GLY A 76 1.51 -19.59 4.74
C GLY A 76 0.88 -18.96 3.49
N ASP A 77 1.66 -18.92 2.40
CA ASP A 77 1.28 -18.31 1.11
C ASP A 77 -0.06 -18.85 0.57
N THR A 78 -0.26 -20.18 0.57
CA THR A 78 -1.52 -20.80 0.15
C THR A 78 -2.70 -20.33 0.99
N GLY A 79 -2.53 -20.20 2.30
CA GLY A 79 -3.58 -19.74 3.21
C GLY A 79 -3.96 -18.28 2.97
N VAL A 80 -2.97 -17.42 2.74
CA VAL A 80 -3.20 -16.01 2.40
C VAL A 80 -3.88 -15.88 1.03
N ARG A 81 -3.46 -16.64 0.01
CA ARG A 81 -4.13 -16.68 -1.30
C ARG A 81 -5.58 -17.11 -1.18
N GLY A 82 -5.85 -18.21 -0.49
CA GLY A 82 -7.20 -18.72 -0.28
C GLY A 82 -8.08 -17.73 0.47
N ALA A 83 -7.53 -16.98 1.45
CA ALA A 83 -8.26 -15.91 2.11
C ALA A 83 -8.63 -14.77 1.15
N VAL A 84 -7.68 -14.30 0.34
CA VAL A 84 -7.92 -13.24 -0.66
C VAL A 84 -8.97 -13.68 -1.67
N GLU A 85 -8.83 -14.89 -2.23
CA GLU A 85 -9.75 -15.44 -3.22
C GLU A 85 -11.17 -15.60 -2.64
N LYS A 86 -11.29 -16.13 -1.42
CA LYS A 86 -12.57 -16.26 -0.72
C LYS A 86 -13.29 -14.92 -0.59
N TYR A 87 -12.58 -13.87 -0.16
CA TYR A 87 -13.21 -12.56 0.02
C TYR A 87 -13.46 -11.84 -1.30
N ALA A 88 -12.63 -12.04 -2.33
CA ALA A 88 -12.87 -11.55 -3.67
C ALA A 88 -14.15 -12.14 -4.27
N SER A 89 -14.31 -13.47 -4.19
CA SER A 89 -15.53 -14.17 -4.63
C SER A 89 -16.77 -13.67 -3.91
N ARG A 90 -16.71 -13.49 -2.58
CA ARG A 90 -17.82 -12.92 -1.80
C ARG A 90 -18.17 -11.48 -2.17
N ALA A 91 -17.20 -10.72 -2.67
CA ALA A 91 -17.40 -9.36 -3.15
C ALA A 91 -17.82 -9.30 -4.64
N GLY A 92 -17.93 -10.44 -5.32
CA GLY A 92 -18.22 -10.49 -6.77
C GLY A 92 -17.06 -9.97 -7.63
N LEU A 93 -15.82 -10.06 -7.13
CA LEU A 93 -14.63 -9.58 -7.83
C LEU A 93 -13.85 -10.75 -8.42
N GLU A 94 -13.49 -10.64 -9.70
CA GLU A 94 -12.65 -11.61 -10.42
C GLU A 94 -11.19 -11.12 -10.50
N GLY A 95 -10.23 -12.06 -10.62
CA GLY A 95 -8.82 -11.74 -10.84
C GLY A 95 -8.09 -11.05 -9.66
N VAL A 96 -8.71 -11.00 -8.48
CA VAL A 96 -8.09 -10.42 -7.28
C VAL A 96 -7.12 -11.42 -6.67
N THR A 97 -5.84 -11.07 -6.69
CA THR A 97 -4.77 -11.86 -6.08
C THR A 97 -3.99 -11.01 -5.08
N PRO A 98 -3.16 -11.62 -4.21
CA PRO A 98 -2.23 -10.88 -3.37
C PRO A 98 -1.35 -9.89 -4.16
N HIS A 99 -0.92 -10.27 -5.37
CA HIS A 99 -0.17 -9.38 -6.26
C HIS A 99 -1.05 -8.21 -6.74
N THR A 100 -2.29 -8.49 -7.15
CA THR A 100 -3.25 -7.45 -7.58
C THR A 100 -3.45 -6.41 -6.48
N LEU A 101 -3.67 -6.83 -5.23
CA LEU A 101 -3.83 -5.91 -4.09
C LEU A 101 -2.60 -5.02 -3.86
N ARG A 102 -1.39 -5.59 -3.98
CA ARG A 102 -0.15 -4.82 -3.87
C ARG A 102 0.02 -3.83 -5.03
N HIS A 103 -0.35 -4.25 -6.24
CA HIS A 103 -0.31 -3.40 -7.42
C HIS A 103 -1.29 -2.22 -7.27
N THR A 104 -2.51 -2.47 -6.78
CA THR A 104 -3.49 -1.43 -6.48
C THR A 104 -2.98 -0.42 -5.46
N PHE A 105 -2.27 -0.86 -4.42
CA PHE A 105 -1.63 0.08 -3.47
C PHE A 105 -0.64 1.01 -4.18
N GLY A 106 0.25 0.47 -5.02
CA GLY A 106 1.22 1.25 -5.77
C GLY A 106 0.56 2.25 -6.72
N LYS A 107 -0.44 1.79 -7.49
CA LYS A 107 -1.21 2.63 -8.40
C LYS A 107 -1.95 3.75 -7.65
N ASN A 108 -2.66 3.44 -6.56
CA ASN A 108 -3.39 4.44 -5.79
C ASN A 108 -2.48 5.56 -5.26
N LEU A 109 -1.22 5.25 -4.91
CA LEU A 109 -0.25 6.27 -4.50
C LEU A 109 0.18 7.14 -5.67
N VAL A 110 0.43 6.55 -6.84
CA VAL A 110 0.77 7.30 -8.06
C VAL A 110 -0.38 8.19 -8.50
N ASP A 111 -1.61 7.66 -8.54
CA ASP A 111 -2.84 8.39 -8.87
C ASP A 111 -3.10 9.55 -7.87
N ALA A 112 -2.65 9.40 -6.61
CA ALA A 112 -2.67 10.46 -5.60
C ALA A 112 -1.50 11.47 -5.71
N GLY A 113 -0.67 11.38 -6.76
CA GLY A 113 0.44 12.29 -7.01
C GLY A 113 1.70 12.03 -6.17
N VAL A 114 1.81 10.86 -5.53
CA VAL A 114 3.02 10.51 -4.76
C VAL A 114 4.17 10.21 -5.72
N SER A 115 5.32 10.81 -5.46
CA SER A 115 6.52 10.65 -6.29
C SER A 115 7.01 9.19 -6.32
N LEU A 116 7.56 8.76 -7.46
CA LEU A 116 7.92 7.35 -7.68
C LEU A 116 9.00 6.83 -6.72
N ASP A 117 9.90 7.69 -6.27
CA ASP A 117 10.89 7.36 -5.24
C ASP A 117 10.22 6.98 -3.91
N ARG A 118 9.18 7.73 -3.50
CA ARG A 118 8.41 7.42 -2.29
C ARG A 118 7.57 6.16 -2.46
N VAL A 119 6.92 5.98 -3.61
CA VAL A 119 6.18 4.75 -3.93
C VAL A 119 7.11 3.52 -3.89
N ALA A 120 8.29 3.63 -4.50
CA ALA A 120 9.29 2.58 -4.51
C ALA A 120 9.80 2.25 -3.09
N ALA A 121 10.01 3.26 -2.25
CA ALA A 121 10.41 3.09 -0.85
C ALA A 121 9.34 2.31 -0.05
N LEU A 122 8.07 2.70 -0.16
CA LEU A 122 6.95 2.04 0.53
C LEU A 122 6.77 0.59 0.08
N LEU A 123 6.85 0.34 -1.23
CA LEU A 123 6.78 -0.99 -1.79
C LEU A 123 8.05 -1.83 -1.52
N GLY A 124 9.20 -1.20 -1.25
CA GLY A 124 10.49 -1.88 -1.14
C GLY A 124 10.94 -2.44 -2.49
N HIS A 125 10.87 -1.64 -3.56
CA HIS A 125 11.40 -1.97 -4.89
C HIS A 125 12.90 -1.68 -4.95
N GLU A 126 13.68 -2.61 -5.52
CA GLU A 126 15.13 -2.44 -5.69
C GLU A 126 15.46 -1.57 -6.92
N SER A 127 14.54 -1.47 -7.88
CA SER A 127 14.66 -0.63 -9.07
C SER A 127 13.39 0.21 -9.25
N LEU A 128 13.58 1.48 -9.62
CA LEU A 128 12.50 2.38 -10.03
C LEU A 128 11.80 1.89 -11.30
N GLU A 129 12.43 1.02 -12.09
CA GLU A 129 11.85 0.43 -13.30
C GLU A 129 10.59 -0.39 -12.99
N THR A 130 10.55 -1.11 -11.87
CA THR A 130 9.34 -1.82 -11.40
C THR A 130 8.25 -0.83 -10.97
N THR A 131 8.62 0.38 -10.55
CA THR A 131 7.67 1.43 -10.17
C THR A 131 7.15 2.21 -11.39
N ARG A 132 7.93 2.29 -12.48
CA ARG A 132 7.49 2.87 -13.77
C ARG A 132 6.32 2.11 -14.41
N LEU A 133 6.11 0.86 -14.05
CA LEU A 133 4.93 0.09 -14.48
C LEU A 133 3.60 0.71 -14.00
N TYR A 134 3.63 1.59 -12.98
CA TYR A 134 2.44 2.26 -12.46
C TYR A 134 2.10 3.59 -13.16
N THR A 135 2.98 4.10 -14.04
CA THR A 135 2.89 5.47 -14.56
C THR A 135 2.48 5.54 -16.02
N THR A 136 1.63 4.64 -16.53
CA THR A 136 1.03 4.90 -17.85
C THR A 136 0.12 6.12 -17.71
N PRO A 137 0.55 7.31 -18.16
CA PRO A 137 -0.23 8.52 -17.95
C PRO A 137 -1.42 8.46 -18.92
N SER A 138 -2.58 8.92 -18.48
CA SER A 138 -3.68 9.16 -19.41
C SER A 138 -3.38 10.41 -20.26
N GLU A 139 -4.05 10.56 -21.39
CA GLU A 139 -3.95 11.79 -22.19
C GLU A 139 -4.35 13.04 -21.38
N ALA A 140 -5.28 12.90 -20.43
CA ALA A 140 -5.68 13.97 -19.53
C ALA A 140 -4.54 14.39 -18.58
N ASP A 141 -3.81 13.42 -18.02
CA ASP A 141 -2.66 13.70 -17.14
C ASP A 141 -1.54 14.43 -17.90
N LEU A 142 -1.31 14.05 -19.16
CA LEU A 142 -0.34 14.72 -20.04
C LEU A 142 -0.78 16.13 -20.39
N ALA A 143 -2.06 16.32 -20.74
CA ALA A 143 -2.62 17.63 -21.06
C ALA A 143 -2.55 18.59 -19.86
N GLU A 144 -2.87 18.12 -18.65
CA GLU A 144 -2.77 18.90 -17.42
C GLU A 144 -1.31 19.30 -17.11
N ALA A 145 -0.38 18.35 -17.22
CA ALA A 145 1.05 18.62 -16.97
C ALA A 145 1.61 19.68 -17.93
N VAL A 146 1.19 19.66 -19.19
CA VAL A 146 1.55 20.68 -20.20
C VAL A 146 0.82 22.00 -19.94
N GLY A 147 -0.42 21.98 -19.45
CA GLY A 147 -1.14 23.20 -19.08
C GLY A 147 -0.46 23.98 -17.95
N ARG A 148 0.17 23.29 -16.99
CA ARG A 148 0.85 23.88 -15.82
C ARG A 148 2.14 24.65 -16.15
N ILE A 149 2.70 24.48 -17.36
CA ILE A 149 3.89 25.23 -17.81
C ILE A 149 3.51 26.47 -18.65
N GLY A 150 2.22 26.74 -18.83
CA GLY A 150 1.73 27.96 -19.47
C GLY A 150 1.87 29.17 -18.53
N PHE A 151 2.47 30.25 -19.02
CA PHE A 151 2.43 31.54 -18.35
C PHE A 151 1.00 32.08 -18.44
N GLU A 152 0.23 32.05 -17.36
CA GLU A 152 -0.99 32.85 -17.26
C GLU A 152 -0.58 34.33 -17.12
N ASP A 153 -0.59 34.99 -18.27
CA ASP A 153 -0.80 36.42 -18.53
C ASP A 153 -0.75 37.39 -17.32
N GLU A 154 0.41 38.00 -17.07
CA GLU A 154 0.57 39.20 -16.20
C GLU A 154 -0.08 40.47 -16.81
N SER A 155 -1.06 40.34 -17.71
CA SER A 155 -1.62 41.44 -18.51
C SER A 155 -2.86 42.12 -17.91
N ALA A 156 -3.29 41.79 -16.69
CA ALA A 156 -4.50 42.36 -16.09
C ALA A 156 -4.20 43.22 -14.85
N GLY A 157 -3.46 44.32 -15.00
CA GLY A 157 -3.22 45.18 -13.85
C GLY A 157 -2.49 46.49 -14.07
N ARG A 158 -2.63 47.17 -15.22
CA ARG A 158 -2.18 48.58 -15.37
C ARG A 158 -2.86 49.27 -16.56
N ARG A 159 -4.15 49.52 -16.45
CA ARG A 159 -4.81 50.59 -17.20
C ARG A 159 -5.80 51.34 -16.32
N GLY A 160 -5.51 52.63 -16.11
CA GLY A 160 -6.50 53.66 -15.85
C GLY A 160 -6.73 54.03 -14.39
N GLN A 161 -5.98 55.04 -13.94
CA GLN A 161 -6.57 56.27 -13.37
C GLN A 161 -5.46 57.33 -13.26
N ASP A 162 -5.50 58.22 -14.24
CA ASP A 162 -5.33 59.68 -14.20
C ASP A 162 -4.52 60.32 -13.06
#